data_AF-A0A7X7BL43-F1
#
_entry.id   AF-A0A7X7BL43-F1
#
_cell.length_a   1.000
_cell.length_b   1.000
_cell.length_c   1.000
_cell.angle_alpha   90.00
_cell.angle_beta   90.00
_cell.angle_gamma   90.00
#
_symmetry.space_group_name_H-M   'P 1'
#
loop_
_entity.id
_entity.type
_entity.pdbx_description
1 polymer ?
#
loop_
_entity_poly.entity_id
_entity_poly.type
_entity_poly.pdbx_seq_one_letter_code
_entity_poly.pdbx_strand_id
1 'polypeptide(L)'
;MKITILTAFPDLIKSYLDASILGRAIAKGRLEVEVLNIRDFAEGSYRQIDDYSYGSGGMLLMAEPLQKALDSLKGKEKLFLIYP
;
A
#
# COMPACT_ATOMS: atom_id res chain seq x y z
N MET A 1 6.38 -6.41 -16.05
CA MET A 1 5.19 -6.53 -15.18
C MET A 1 5.34 -5.50 -14.08
N LYS A 2 4.30 -4.71 -13.82
CA LYS A 2 4.28 -3.70 -12.76
C LYS A 2 3.29 -4.12 -11.68
N ILE A 3 3.71 -4.05 -10.41
CA ILE A 3 2.87 -4.33 -9.25
C ILE A 3 2.97 -3.12 -8.31
N THR A 4 1.83 -2.59 -7.90
CA THR A 4 1.76 -1.54 -6.88
C THR A 4 1.23 -2.12 -5.58
N ILE A 5 1.95 -1.92 -4.48
CA ILE A 5 1.58 -2.39 -3.14
C ILE A 5 1.23 -1.18 -2.29
N LEU A 6 -0.04 -1.06 -1.93
CA LEU A 6 -0.52 -0.10 -0.92
C LEU A 6 -0.38 -0.74 0.47
N THR A 7 0.32 -0.09 1.39
CA THR A 7 0.51 -0.61 2.75
C THR A 7 0.69 0.49 3.79
N ALA A 8 0.41 0.17 5.05
CA ALA A 8 0.83 0.97 6.20
C ALA A 8 2.29 0.68 6.60
N PHE A 9 2.97 -0.31 6.03
CA PHE A 9 4.32 -0.70 6.46
C PHE A 9 5.26 -0.81 5.25
N PRO A 10 5.59 0.32 4.59
CA PRO A 10 6.36 0.30 3.35
C PRO A 10 7.74 -0.33 3.52
N ASP A 11 8.43 -0.06 4.63
CA ASP A 11 9.80 -0.53 4.86
C ASP A 11 9.88 -2.04 5.04
N LEU A 12 8.86 -2.65 5.66
CA LEU A 12 8.74 -4.09 5.74
C LEU A 12 8.71 -4.70 4.34
N ILE A 13 7.84 -4.19 3.46
CA ILE A 13 7.70 -4.69 2.10
C ILE A 13 8.99 -4.47 1.30
N LYS A 14 9.56 -3.27 1.35
CA LYS A 14 10.81 -2.94 0.64
C LYS A 14 11.95 -3.87 1.05
N SER A 15 12.10 -4.14 2.35
CA SER A 15 13.14 -5.06 2.84
C SER A 15 13.04 -6.47 2.25
N TYR A 16 11.81 -6.98 2.05
CA TYR A 16 11.58 -8.26 1.37
C TYR A 16 11.83 -8.18 -0.13
N LEU A 17 11.46 -7.07 -0.78
CA LEU A 17 11.65 -6.87 -2.22
C LEU A 17 13.14 -6.80 -2.60
N ASP A 18 13.99 -6.30 -1.71
CA ASP A 18 15.44 -6.20 -1.94
C ASP A 18 16.17 -7.55 -1.78
N ALA A 19 15.50 -8.57 -1.24
CA ALA A 19 16.12 -9.85 -0.93
C ALA A 19 16.14 -10.83 -2.12
N SER A 20 17.27 -11.54 -2.24
CA SER A 20 17.42 -12.75 -3.08
C SER A 20 16.91 -12.58 -4.53
N ILE A 21 15.95 -13.42 -4.95
CA ILE A 21 15.50 -13.50 -6.34
C ILE A 21 14.66 -12.29 -6.76
N LEU A 22 13.91 -11.71 -5.81
CA LEU A 22 13.09 -10.53 -6.06
C LEU A 22 13.97 -9.32 -6.32
N GLY A 23 14.95 -9.06 -5.45
CA GLY A 23 15.88 -7.94 -5.61
C GLY A 23 16.66 -8.03 -6.92
N ARG A 24 17.14 -9.24 -7.28
CA ARG A 24 17.81 -9.45 -8.58
C ARG A 24 16.87 -9.25 -9.78
N ALA A 25 15.60 -9.63 -9.69
CA ALA A 25 14.63 -9.44 -10.76
C ALA A 25 14.30 -7.95 -10.96
N ILE A 26 14.16 -7.19 -9.87
CA ILE A 26 13.92 -5.74 -9.89
C ILE A 26 15.15 -5.01 -10.46
N ALA A 27 16.35 -5.31 -9.95
CA ALA A 27 17.61 -4.69 -10.42
C ALA A 27 17.89 -4.94 -11.91
N LYS A 28 17.42 -6.07 -12.46
CA LYS A 28 17.54 -6.40 -13.89
C LYS A 28 16.35 -5.92 -14.74
N GLY A 29 15.42 -5.15 -14.17
CA GLY A 29 14.24 -4.61 -14.87
C GLY A 29 13.24 -5.68 -15.33
N ARG A 30 13.28 -6.89 -14.75
CA ARG A 30 12.32 -7.97 -15.07
C ARG A 30 11.00 -7.82 -14.32
N LEU A 31 11.03 -7.12 -13.19
CA LEU A 31 9.89 -6.83 -12.34
C LEU A 31 9.97 -5.36 -11.91
N GLU A 32 8.86 -4.63 -12.01
CA GLU A 32 8.72 -3.29 -11.44
C GLU A 32 7.76 -3.40 -10.25
N VAL A 33 8.20 -2.97 -9.07
CA VAL A 33 7.35 -2.91 -7.88
C VAL A 33 7.38 -1.51 -7.31
N GLU A 34 6.20 -0.94 -7.11
CA GLU A 34 6.00 0.34 -6.46
C GLU A 34 5.35 0.10 -5.10
N VAL A 35 5.93 0.64 -4.03
CA VAL A 35 5.40 0.51 -2.67
C VAL A 35 4.95 1.88 -2.20
N LEU A 36 3.64 2.07 -2.05
CA LEU A 36 3.05 3.32 -1.59
C LEU A 36 2.59 3.18 -0.14
N ASN A 37 2.89 4.20 0.65
CA ASN A 37 2.44 4.28 2.03
C ASN A 37 1.08 4.97 2.09
N ILE A 38 0.07 4.29 2.64
CA ILE A 38 -1.29 4.84 2.77
C ILE A 38 -1.28 6.14 3.60
N ARG A 39 -0.34 6.28 4.55
CA ARG A 39 -0.21 7.49 5.37
C ARG A 39 0.17 8.74 4.59
N ASP A 40 0.76 8.61 3.40
CA ASP A 40 1.10 9.77 2.58
C ASP A 40 -0.14 10.44 1.95
N PHE A 41 -1.30 9.74 2.02
CA PHE A 41 -2.60 10.23 1.55
C PHE A 41 -3.53 10.65 2.68
N ALA A 42 -3.08 10.54 3.93
CA ALA A 42 -3.82 10.95 5.11
C ALA A 42 -3.62 12.43 5.44
N GLU A 43 -4.64 13.05 6.05
CA GLU A 43 -4.59 14.44 6.49
C GLU A 43 -4.13 14.57 7.96
N GLY A 44 -3.79 15.79 8.35
CA GLY A 44 -3.37 16.13 9.71
C GLY A 44 -1.92 15.75 10.05
N SER A 45 -1.41 16.31 11.15
CA SER A 45 -0.01 16.15 11.56
C SER A 45 0.38 14.70 11.87
N TYR A 46 -0.58 13.89 12.31
CA TYR A 46 -0.38 12.49 12.67
C TYR A 46 -0.54 11.52 11.49
N ARG A 47 -1.00 11.99 10.32
CA ARG A 47 -1.27 11.16 9.14
C ARG A 47 -2.09 9.90 9.49
N GLN A 48 -3.21 10.11 10.15
CA GLN A 48 -4.09 9.05 10.64
C GLN A 48 -4.76 8.31 9.48
N ILE A 49 -4.76 6.98 9.53
CA ILE A 49 -5.29 6.13 8.44
C ILE A 49 -6.36 5.15 8.92
N ASP A 50 -6.67 5.16 10.20
CA ASP A 50 -7.62 4.28 10.85
C ASP A 50 -8.48 5.06 11.84
N ASP A 51 -9.72 4.60 12.02
CA ASP A 51 -10.67 5.19 12.95
C ASP A 51 -11.54 4.10 13.57
N TYR A 52 -12.28 4.44 14.62
CA TYR A 52 -13.21 3.54 15.28
C TYR A 52 -14.26 3.02 14.30
N SER A 53 -14.46 1.70 14.31
CA SER A 53 -15.58 1.09 13.60
C SER A 53 -16.90 1.54 14.23
N TYR A 54 -17.91 1.84 13.41
CA TYR A 54 -19.26 2.06 13.91
C TYR A 54 -19.81 0.81 14.63
N GLY A 55 -20.45 1.03 15.79
CA GLY A 55 -20.98 -0.06 16.62
C GLY A 55 -19.96 -0.58 17.61
N SER A 56 -19.55 -1.85 17.46
CA SER A 56 -18.56 -2.51 18.31
C SER A 56 -17.43 -3.08 17.47
N GLY A 57 -16.18 -2.91 17.93
CA GLY A 57 -15.02 -3.44 17.22
C GLY A 57 -13.74 -2.74 17.64
N GLY A 58 -12.70 -2.92 16.83
CA GLY A 58 -11.44 -2.20 16.93
C GLY A 58 -11.39 -1.02 15.95
N MET A 59 -10.18 -0.72 15.48
CA MET A 59 -9.95 0.29 14.45
C MET A 59 -10.14 -0.32 13.05
N LEU A 60 -10.67 0.47 12.12
CA LEU A 60 -10.85 0.13 10.71
C LEU A 60 -10.07 1.15 9.87
N LEU A 61 -9.50 0.72 8.73
CA LEU A 61 -8.90 1.66 7.79
C LEU A 61 -9.93 2.69 7.33
N MET A 62 -9.55 3.96 7.38
CA MET A 62 -10.35 5.06 6.89
C MET A 62 -10.49 4.97 5.36
N ALA A 63 -11.71 5.18 4.87
CA ALA A 63 -11.99 5.13 3.44
C ALA A 63 -11.26 6.23 2.67
N GLU A 64 -11.13 7.43 3.25
CA GLU A 64 -10.60 8.60 2.55
C GLU A 64 -9.11 8.47 2.17
N PRO A 65 -8.15 8.20 3.08
CA PRO A 65 -6.75 8.01 2.70
C PRO A 65 -6.56 6.85 1.73
N LEU A 66 -7.35 5.77 1.91
CA LEU A 66 -7.31 4.62 1.01
C LEU A 66 -7.81 4.99 -0.39
N GLN A 67 -8.91 5.74 -0.50
CA GLN A 67 -9.46 6.20 -1.77
C GLN A 67 -8.47 7.13 -2.48
N LYS A 68 -7.89 8.11 -1.77
CA LYS A 68 -6.86 9.01 -2.32
C LYS A 68 -5.64 8.23 -2.83
N ALA A 69 -5.23 7.19 -2.12
CA ALA A 69 -4.15 6.30 -2.56
C ALA A 69 -4.51 5.55 -3.84
N LEU A 70 -5.73 5.01 -3.93
CA LEU A 70 -6.21 4.31 -5.11
C LEU A 70 -6.35 5.25 -6.32
N ASP A 71 -6.84 6.47 -6.11
CA ASP A 71 -7.00 7.48 -7.17
C ASP A 71 -5.65 7.97 -7.72
N SER A 72 -4.57 7.84 -6.95
CA SER A 72 -3.22 8.14 -7.42
C SER A 72 -2.69 7.13 -8.45
N LEU A 73 -3.31 5.94 -8.54
CA LEU A 73 -2.94 4.89 -9.48
C LEU A 73 -3.47 5.23 -10.88
N LYS A 74 -2.64 5.02 -11.91
CA LYS A 74 -2.99 5.35 -13.29
C LYS A 74 -3.56 4.14 -14.03
N GLY A 75 -4.78 4.27 -14.55
CA GLY A 75 -5.36 3.33 -15.51
C GLY A 75 -6.26 2.26 -14.89
N LYS A 76 -6.63 1.26 -15.69
CA LYS A 76 -7.47 0.14 -15.24
C LYS A 76 -6.57 -0.96 -14.66
N GLU A 77 -6.16 -0.79 -13.41
CA GLU A 77 -5.41 -1.81 -12.70
C GLU A 77 -6.33 -2.92 -12.17
N LYS A 78 -5.84 -4.17 -12.19
CA LYS A 78 -6.54 -5.28 -11.53
C LYS A 78 -6.25 -5.20 -10.04
N LEU A 79 -7.27 -4.85 -9.26
CA LEU A 79 -7.18 -4.76 -7.80
C LEU A 79 -7.23 -6.13 -7.15
N PHE A 80 -6.31 -6.37 -6.23
CA PHE A 80 -6.28 -7.54 -5.37
C PHE A 80 -6.23 -7.08 -3.91
N LEU A 81 -7.24 -7.49 -3.14
CA LEU A 81 -7.29 -7.27 -1.70
C LEU A 81 -6.80 -8.53 -1.00
N ILE A 82 -5.83 -8.39 -0.10
CA ILE A 82 -5.39 -9.49 0.77
C ILE A 82 -6.26 -9.44 2.03
N TYR A 83 -7.08 -10.47 2.22
CA TYR A 83 -7.94 -10.65 3.38
C TYR A 83 -7.99 -12.16 3.73
N PRO A 84 -8.30 -12.53 4.99
CA PRO A 84 -8.47 -13.93 5.39
C PRO A 84 -9.58 -14.67 4.67
#